data_AF-A0A9J6D4X9-F1
#
_entry.id   AF-A0A9J6D4X9-F1
#
_cell.length_a   1.000
_cell.length_b   1.000
_cell.length_c   1.000
_cell.angle_alpha   90.00
_cell.angle_beta   90.00
_cell.angle_gamma   90.00
#
_symmetry.space_group_name_H-M   'P 1'
#
loop_
_entity.id
_entity.type
_entity.pdbx_description
1 polymer ?
#
loop_
_entity_poly.entity_id
_entity_poly.type
_entity_poly.pdbx_seq_one_letter_code
_entity_poly.pdbx_strand_id
1 'polypeptide(L)'
;MHRVTLCAVADPYCVLLCEGQSVRSSVCRGTLDPTWNISVLFYRKDASTPIKIQVWNSHLMMDAYMAKAYVDAPLGVERQTLEVPLVGHRNRPASGTDGSLGTLFVEVTTTDDLLGV
;
A
#
# COMPACT_ATOMS: atom_id res chain seq x y z
N MET A 1 -3.17 -37.57 6.60
CA MET A 1 -2.56 -36.41 5.91
C MET A 1 -3.65 -35.70 5.13
N HIS A 2 -4.23 -34.62 5.68
CA HIS A 2 -5.25 -33.84 4.96
C HIS A 2 -4.58 -32.59 4.42
N ARG A 3 -4.27 -32.59 3.13
CA ARG A 3 -3.96 -31.37 2.40
C ARG A 3 -5.29 -30.66 2.16
N VAL A 4 -5.64 -29.76 3.06
CA VAL A 4 -6.72 -28.81 2.83
C VAL A 4 -6.17 -27.78 1.85
N THR A 5 -6.61 -27.85 0.59
CA THR A 5 -6.45 -26.75 -0.34
C THR A 5 -7.50 -25.70 0.02
N LEU A 6 -7.21 -24.88 1.02
CA LEU A 6 -7.96 -23.64 1.27
C LEU A 6 -7.76 -22.79 0.02
N CYS A 7 -8.84 -22.46 -0.70
CA CYS A 7 -8.80 -21.33 -1.63
C CYS A 7 -8.15 -20.16 -0.88
N ALA A 8 -6.98 -19.71 -1.33
CA ALA A 8 -6.10 -18.80 -0.61
C ALA A 8 -6.65 -17.36 -0.66
N VAL A 9 -7.81 -17.14 -0.05
CA VAL A 9 -8.41 -15.81 0.05
C VAL A 9 -7.99 -15.14 1.36
N ALA A 10 -7.66 -13.86 1.25
CA ALA A 10 -7.35 -12.98 2.37
C ALA A 10 -8.48 -11.96 2.55
N ASP A 11 -8.47 -11.26 3.68
CA ASP A 11 -9.31 -10.11 3.96
C ASP A 11 -8.44 -8.84 4.03
N PRO A 12 -7.86 -8.38 2.90
CA PRO A 12 -6.87 -7.31 2.92
C PRO A 12 -7.44 -5.92 3.22
N TYR A 13 -6.68 -5.14 3.99
CA TYR A 13 -6.80 -3.70 4.10
C TYR A 13 -5.41 -3.05 3.91
N CYS A 14 -5.40 -1.74 3.64
CA CYS A 14 -4.17 -0.98 3.55
C CYS A 14 -4.09 0.09 4.65
N VAL A 15 -2.86 0.41 5.03
CA VAL A 15 -2.54 1.54 5.91
C VAL A 15 -1.58 2.43 5.15
N LEU A 16 -2.01 3.68 4.91
CA LEU A 16 -1.20 4.72 4.29
C LEU A 16 -0.51 5.49 5.41
N LEU A 17 0.81 5.65 5.34
CA LEU A 17 1.62 6.36 6.32
C LEU A 17 2.43 7.46 5.63
N CYS A 18 2.35 8.67 6.18
CA CYS A 18 3.12 9.83 5.73
C CYS A 18 3.47 10.68 6.95
N GLU A 19 4.77 10.91 7.20
CA GLU A 19 5.27 11.80 8.26
C GLU A 19 4.62 11.62 9.65
N GLY A 20 4.35 10.37 10.05
CA GLY A 20 3.72 10.04 11.34
C GLY A 20 2.19 10.10 11.34
N GLN A 21 1.56 10.62 10.29
CA GLN A 21 0.14 10.43 10.04
C GLN A 21 -0.12 9.04 9.46
N SER A 22 -1.26 8.44 9.82
CA SER A 22 -1.69 7.18 9.24
C SER A 22 -3.20 7.14 9.01
N VAL A 23 -3.59 6.54 7.89
CA VAL A 23 -4.99 6.33 7.53
C VAL A 23 -5.18 4.89 7.08
N ARG A 24 -6.21 4.22 7.58
CA ARG A 24 -6.53 2.81 7.29
C ARG A 24 -7.76 2.74 6.38
N SER A 25 -7.71 1.87 5.37
CA SER A 25 -8.88 1.56 4.53
C SER A 25 -9.84 0.55 5.18
N SER A 26 -11.03 0.42 4.60
CA SER A 26 -11.92 -0.71 4.91
C SER A 26 -11.31 -2.04 4.48
N VAL A 27 -11.73 -3.12 5.15
CA VAL A 27 -11.35 -4.48 4.80
C VAL A 27 -12.11 -4.95 3.56
N CYS A 28 -11.39 -5.37 2.52
CA CYS A 28 -11.96 -6.10 1.40
C CYS A 28 -11.94 -7.58 1.74
N ARG A 29 -13.09 -8.26 1.77
CA ARG A 29 -13.15 -9.66 2.20
C ARG A 29 -12.96 -10.64 1.05
N GLY A 30 -12.31 -11.76 1.33
CA GLY A 30 -12.27 -12.91 0.44
C GLY A 30 -11.56 -12.64 -0.89
N THR A 31 -10.53 -11.80 -0.92
CA THR A 31 -9.84 -11.40 -2.16
C THR A 31 -8.34 -11.22 -1.97
N LEU A 32 -7.57 -11.49 -3.02
CA LEU A 32 -6.16 -11.09 -3.16
C LEU A 32 -5.96 -9.92 -4.12
N ASP A 33 -7.04 -9.46 -4.75
CA ASP A 33 -7.08 -8.31 -5.66
C ASP A 33 -8.07 -7.26 -5.13
N PRO A 34 -7.72 -6.56 -4.04
CA PRO A 34 -8.62 -5.60 -3.40
C PRO A 34 -8.67 -4.26 -4.12
N THR A 35 -9.87 -3.68 -4.19
CA THR A 35 -10.08 -2.28 -4.56
C THR A 35 -10.55 -1.51 -3.34
N TRP A 36 -9.66 -0.71 -2.72
CA TRP A 36 -10.00 0.02 -1.49
C TRP A 36 -10.70 1.36 -1.73
N ASN A 37 -10.53 2.00 -2.90
CA ASN A 37 -11.10 3.31 -3.25
C ASN A 37 -11.01 4.35 -2.12
N ILE A 38 -9.86 4.42 -1.46
CA ILE A 38 -9.58 5.40 -0.41
C ILE A 38 -8.85 6.60 -1.01
N SER A 39 -9.28 7.80 -0.62
CA SER A 39 -8.59 9.06 -0.93
C SER A 39 -8.22 9.76 0.37
N VAL A 40 -7.00 10.29 0.44
CA VAL A 40 -6.46 10.94 1.63
C VAL A 40 -5.67 12.17 1.23
N LEU A 41 -5.73 13.21 2.06
CA LEU A 41 -4.88 14.39 1.97
C LEU A 41 -3.87 14.35 3.12
N PHE A 42 -2.58 14.29 2.79
CA PHE A 42 -1.49 14.40 3.76
C PHE A 42 -0.86 15.79 3.67
N TYR A 43 -0.68 16.44 4.82
CA TYR A 43 0.15 17.64 4.92
C TYR A 43 1.56 17.20 5.30
N ARG A 44 2.50 17.43 4.38
CA ARG A 44 3.89 16.95 4.50
C ARG A 44 4.87 18.11 4.43
N LYS A 45 5.95 18.04 5.20
CA LYS A 45 7.01 19.06 5.24
C LYS A 45 8.08 18.82 4.19
N ASP A 46 8.31 17.56 3.84
CA ASP A 46 9.35 17.16 2.91
C ASP A 46 8.77 16.26 1.81
N ALA A 47 8.67 16.79 0.59
CA ALA A 47 8.18 16.08 -0.59
C ALA A 47 9.09 14.91 -1.04
N SER A 48 10.33 14.83 -0.55
CA SER A 48 11.26 13.75 -0.90
C SER A 48 11.09 12.48 -0.06
N THR A 49 10.42 12.56 1.10
CA THR A 49 10.15 11.39 1.96
C THR A 49 9.01 10.52 1.40
N PRO A 50 9.21 9.27 0.97
CA PRO A 50 8.16 8.51 0.28
C PRO A 50 6.93 8.24 1.18
N ILE A 51 5.74 8.18 0.57
CA ILE A 51 4.52 7.72 1.24
C ILE A 51 4.62 6.19 1.36
N LYS A 52 4.51 5.65 2.57
CA LYS A 52 4.57 4.20 2.79
C LYS A 52 3.15 3.65 2.81
N ILE A 53 2.88 2.65 2.00
CA ILE A 53 1.64 1.88 2.06
C ILE A 53 1.96 0.51 2.63
N GLN A 54 1.19 0.05 3.61
CA GLN A 54 1.29 -1.31 4.15
C GLN A 54 0.01 -2.06 3.82
N VAL A 55 0.13 -3.32 3.42
CA VAL A 55 -1.00 -4.22 3.18
C VAL A 55 -1.02 -5.26 4.29
N TRP A 56 -2.19 -5.48 4.86
CA TRP A 56 -2.43 -6.35 6.00
C TRP A 56 -3.62 -7.25 5.71
N ASN A 57 -3.57 -8.48 6.20
CA ASN A 57 -4.69 -9.41 6.19
C ASN A 57 -5.43 -9.31 7.52
N SER A 58 -6.73 -9.03 7.48
CA SER A 58 -7.52 -8.98 8.71
C SER A 58 -7.86 -10.38 9.21
N HIS A 59 -7.75 -10.58 10.53
CA HIS A 59 -8.15 -11.82 11.17
C HIS A 59 -8.90 -11.54 12.48
N LEU A 60 -9.70 -12.52 12.94
CA LEU A 60 -10.50 -12.37 14.16
C LEU A 60 -9.66 -12.07 15.41
N MET A 61 -8.45 -12.63 15.50
CA MET A 61 -7.57 -12.49 16.67
C MET A 61 -6.46 -11.46 16.46
N MET A 62 -5.70 -11.58 15.37
CA MET A 62 -4.55 -10.70 15.11
C MET A 62 -4.33 -10.55 13.61
N ASP A 63 -4.40 -9.30 13.12
CA ASP A 63 -4.13 -8.95 11.73
C ASP A 63 -2.67 -9.31 11.36
N ALA A 64 -2.48 -9.86 10.16
CA ALA A 64 -1.18 -10.33 9.69
C ALA A 64 -0.61 -9.36 8.64
N TYR A 65 0.60 -8.88 8.85
CA TYR A 65 1.31 -8.06 7.87
C TYR A 65 1.61 -8.88 6.60
N MET A 66 1.28 -8.33 5.42
CA MET A 66 1.51 -9.00 4.14
C MET A 66 2.71 -8.39 3.41
N ALA A 67 2.64 -7.09 3.11
CA ALA A 67 3.61 -6.40 2.27
C ALA A 67 3.60 -4.89 2.49
N LYS A 68 4.54 -4.19 1.86
CA LYS A 68 4.57 -2.72 1.78
C LYS A 68 4.92 -2.24 0.38
N ALA A 69 4.55 -1.02 0.07
CA ALA A 69 5.08 -0.26 -1.05
C ALA A 69 5.55 1.12 -0.56
N TYR A 70 6.39 1.74 -1.38
CA TYR A 70 6.79 3.13 -1.23
C TYR A 70 6.34 3.87 -2.49
N VAL A 71 5.67 4.99 -2.29
CA VAL A 71 5.17 5.85 -3.38
C VAL A 71 5.96 7.14 -3.30
N ASP A 72 6.80 7.36 -4.31
CA ASP A 72 7.44 8.65 -4.52
C ASP A 72 6.39 9.61 -5.04
N ALA A 73 6.27 10.74 -4.36
CA ALA A 73 5.26 11.76 -4.66
C ALA A 73 5.94 13.13 -4.63
N PRO A 74 6.81 13.42 -5.62
CA PRO A 74 7.48 14.71 -5.72
C PRO A 74 6.48 15.82 -6.05
N LEU A 75 6.86 17.06 -5.79
CA LEU A 75 6.05 18.23 -6.14
C LEU A 75 5.74 18.23 -7.64
N GLY A 76 4.48 18.42 -7.97
CA GLY A 76 3.96 18.42 -9.32
C GLY A 76 2.48 18.74 -9.36
N VAL A 77 2.10 19.61 -10.29
CA VAL A 77 0.71 20.05 -10.48
C VAL A 77 -0.15 18.93 -11.09
N GLU A 78 0.47 18.01 -11.83
CA GLU A 78 -0.25 16.94 -12.53
C GLU A 78 -0.52 15.72 -11.64
N ARG A 79 -1.71 15.14 -11.78
CA ARG A 79 -2.08 13.87 -11.17
C ARG A 79 -1.37 12.72 -11.89
N GLN A 80 -0.67 11.90 -11.12
CA GLN A 80 0.06 10.75 -11.63
C GLN A 80 -0.63 9.46 -11.21
N THR A 81 -0.79 8.54 -12.16
CA THR A 81 -1.17 7.14 -11.88
C THR A 81 0.10 6.30 -11.88
N LEU A 82 0.38 5.64 -10.76
CA LEU A 82 1.61 4.89 -10.53
C LEU A 82 1.30 3.42 -10.26
N GLU A 83 2.12 2.55 -10.83
CA GLU A 83 2.19 1.12 -10.50
C GLU A 83 3.40 0.89 -9.61
N VAL A 84 3.18 0.53 -8.34
CA VAL A 84 4.25 0.34 -7.37
C VAL A 84 4.34 -1.11 -6.90
N PRO A 85 5.54 -1.72 -6.90
CA PRO A 85 5.69 -3.11 -6.47
C PRO A 85 5.51 -3.24 -4.95
N LEU A 86 4.79 -4.27 -4.53
CA LEU A 86 4.70 -4.69 -3.14
C LEU A 86 5.96 -5.48 -2.77
N VAL A 87 6.60 -5.15 -1.66
CA VAL A 87 7.79 -5.86 -1.17
C VAL A 87 7.57 -6.43 0.22
N GLY A 88 8.22 -7.56 0.49
CA GLY A 88 8.17 -8.24 1.78
C GLY A 88 8.95 -7.55 2.90
N HIS A 89 8.91 -8.14 4.09
CA HIS A 89 9.60 -7.62 5.28
C HIS A 89 11.11 -7.88 5.28
N ARG A 90 11.59 -8.94 4.61
CA ARG A 90 13.03 -9.27 4.53
C ARG A 90 13.63 -8.67 3.26
N ASN A 91 14.71 -7.89 3.41
CA ASN A 91 15.70 -7.67 2.35
C ASN A 91 16.40 -9.00 2.04
N ARG A 92 15.73 -9.93 1.37
CA ARG A 92 16.40 -11.12 0.84
C ARG A 92 16.93 -10.77 -0.54
N PRO A 93 18.24 -10.92 -0.82
CA PRO A 93 18.74 -10.78 -2.18
C PRO A 93 18.04 -11.84 -3.03
N ALA A 94 17.29 -11.38 -4.03
CA ALA A 94 16.47 -12.20 -4.90
C ALA A 94 17.37 -13.14 -5.70
N SER A 95 17.07 -14.43 -5.68
CA SER A 95 17.56 -15.38 -6.67
C SER A 95 16.32 -16.02 -7.28
N GLY A 96 15.91 -15.53 -8.45
CA GLY A 96 14.78 -16.01 -9.24
C GLY A 96 13.46 -15.28 -8.94
N THR A 97 13.05 -14.42 -9.87
CA THR A 97 11.92 -13.46 -9.84
C THR A 97 12.03 -12.42 -8.71
N ASP A 98 12.11 -11.14 -9.09
CA ASP A 98 12.21 -9.98 -8.19
C ASP A 98 11.32 -10.16 -6.97
N GLY A 99 11.78 -9.77 -5.78
CA GLY A 99 11.06 -9.94 -4.50
C GLY A 99 9.75 -9.15 -4.36
N SER A 100 9.10 -8.84 -5.47
CA SER A 100 7.75 -8.32 -5.61
C SER A 100 6.71 -9.37 -5.20
N LEU A 101 5.76 -8.95 -4.38
CA LEU A 101 4.63 -9.73 -3.85
C LEU A 101 3.30 -9.33 -4.51
N GLY A 102 3.35 -8.59 -5.61
CA GLY A 102 2.21 -7.99 -6.30
C GLY A 102 2.46 -6.51 -6.61
N THR A 103 1.43 -5.83 -7.13
CA THR A 103 1.50 -4.42 -7.53
C THR A 103 0.33 -3.66 -6.91
N LEU A 104 0.57 -2.40 -6.53
CA LEU A 104 -0.49 -1.45 -6.19
C LEU A 104 -0.63 -0.42 -7.30
N PHE A 105 -1.87 -0.10 -7.64
CA PHE A 105 -2.22 1.03 -8.49
C PHE A 105 -2.63 2.19 -7.60
N VAL A 106 -1.95 3.33 -7.72
CA VAL A 106 -2.21 4.51 -6.90
C VAL A 106 -2.29 5.75 -7.77
N GLU A 107 -3.12 6.69 -7.37
CA GLU A 107 -3.14 8.03 -7.95
C GLU A 107 -2.65 9.04 -6.92
N VAL A 108 -1.72 9.91 -7.32
CA VAL A 108 -1.11 10.88 -6.42
C VAL A 108 -0.92 12.22 -7.11
N THR A 109 -1.14 13.29 -6.35
CA THR A 109 -0.81 14.67 -6.70
C THR A 109 -0.19 15.30 -5.47
N THR A 110 0.90 16.06 -5.65
CA THR A 110 1.56 16.75 -4.53
C THR A 110 1.80 18.20 -4.93
N THR A 111 1.19 19.13 -4.19
CA THR A 111 1.27 20.56 -4.46
C THR A 111 1.75 21.31 -3.21
N ASP A 112 2.49 22.40 -3.41
CA ASP A 112 2.85 23.39 -2.40
C ASP A 112 1.90 24.61 -2.41
N ASP A 113 0.98 24.68 -3.37
CA ASP A 113 -0.06 25.70 -3.42
C ASP A 113 -1.19 25.37 -2.42
N LEU A 114 -1.18 26.10 -1.30
CA LEU A 114 -2.19 25.98 -0.23
C LEU A 114 -3.62 26.38 -0.66
N LEU A 115 -3.80 26.82 -1.91
CA LEU A 115 -5.06 27.33 -2.48
C LEU A 115 -5.68 26.42 -3.55
N GLY A 116 -5.07 25.26 -3.84
CA GLY A 116 -5.49 24.37 -4.93
C GLY A 116 -5.82 22.95 -4.46
N VAL A 117 -6.92 22.77 -3.73
CA VAL A 117 -7.62 21.48 -3.55
C VAL A 117 -9.09 21.67 -3.85
#